data_AF-W0BBC1-F1
#
_entry.id   AF-W0BBC1-F1
#
_cell.length_a   1.000
_cell.length_b   1.000
_cell.length_c   1.000
_cell.angle_alpha   90.00
_cell.angle_beta   90.00
_cell.angle_gamma   90.00
#
_symmetry.space_group_name_H-M   'P 1'
#
loop_
_entity.id
_entity.type
_entity.pdbx_description
1 polymer ?
#
loop_
_entity_poly.entity_id
_entity_poly.type
_entity_poly.pdbx_seq_one_letter_code
_entity_poly.pdbx_strand_id
1 'polypeptide(L)'
;MRIDKLLFCFVMAISPLHAQIYKWTDSNGNVYFSDKPHPGAEKIELPEVQTFSSPAPSSESSAAMQQEAIEASTDYAMTILAPKDQETIRNNQGYVAVNVQLEPSLKANDKLQIIFDGKALGKPQATTVFALQNINRGSHTIAVQLVNEQGDVLKTSPSVTIFMHRPRVGMVPQTRPSQTP
;
A
#
# COMPACT_ATOMS: atom_id res chain seq x y z
N MET A 1 -43.39 -46.01 -21.42
CA MET A 1 -43.95 -44.98 -22.31
C MET A 1 -44.12 -43.72 -21.48
N ARG A 2 -43.09 -42.87 -21.42
CA ARG A 2 -43.02 -41.57 -22.12
C ARG A 2 -44.25 -40.70 -21.87
N ILE A 3 -44.12 -39.70 -20.99
CA ILE A 3 -44.53 -38.32 -21.30
C ILE A 3 -43.47 -37.37 -20.74
N ASP A 4 -42.77 -36.78 -21.69
CA ASP A 4 -41.79 -35.73 -21.62
C ASP A 4 -42.38 -34.38 -21.15
N LYS A 5 -41.50 -33.58 -20.51
CA LYS A 5 -41.40 -32.11 -20.58
C LYS A 5 -42.57 -31.27 -20.01
N LEU A 6 -42.34 -30.70 -18.83
CA LEU A 6 -42.69 -29.30 -18.57
C LEU A 6 -41.54 -28.58 -17.86
N LEU A 7 -40.64 -28.07 -18.70
CA LEU A 7 -39.93 -26.80 -18.59
C LEU A 7 -40.46 -25.86 -17.48
N PHE A 8 -39.67 -25.61 -16.44
CA PHE A 8 -39.55 -24.23 -15.92
C PHE A 8 -38.16 -24.00 -15.34
N CYS A 9 -37.43 -23.14 -16.02
CA CYS A 9 -36.07 -22.72 -15.77
C CYS A 9 -35.88 -22.10 -14.39
N PHE A 10 -34.81 -22.49 -13.69
CA PHE A 10 -34.10 -21.55 -12.81
C PHE A 10 -32.61 -21.86 -12.80
N VAL A 11 -31.95 -21.59 -13.94
CA VAL A 11 -30.50 -21.41 -13.97
C VAL A 11 -30.24 -20.02 -13.41
N MET A 12 -29.80 -19.96 -12.16
CA MET A 12 -29.39 -18.73 -11.51
C MET A 12 -28.07 -18.29 -12.14
N ALA A 13 -28.14 -17.34 -13.06
CA ALA A 13 -26.99 -16.71 -13.68
C ALA A 13 -26.22 -15.90 -12.63
N ILE A 14 -25.05 -16.38 -12.23
CA ILE A 14 -24.10 -15.63 -11.41
C ILE A 14 -23.32 -14.74 -12.37
N SER A 15 -23.64 -13.45 -12.39
CA SER A 15 -22.83 -12.46 -13.13
C SER A 15 -21.50 -12.24 -12.40
N PRO A 16 -20.34 -12.29 -13.08
CA PRO A 16 -19.09 -11.87 -12.48
C PRO A 16 -19.11 -10.34 -12.30
N LEU A 17 -19.04 -9.89 -11.05
CA LEU A 17 -18.93 -8.47 -10.71
C LEU A 17 -17.49 -8.02 -11.02
N HIS A 18 -17.27 -7.50 -12.21
CA HIS A 18 -15.95 -7.00 -12.65
C HIS A 18 -15.72 -5.61 -12.01
N ALA A 19 -14.96 -5.55 -10.91
CA ALA A 19 -14.54 -4.28 -10.31
C ALA A 19 -13.50 -3.61 -11.22
N GLN A 20 -13.83 -2.44 -11.77
CA GLN A 20 -12.96 -1.65 -12.62
C GLN A 20 -12.39 -0.49 -11.79
N ILE A 21 -11.06 -0.51 -11.59
CA ILE A 21 -10.34 0.50 -10.81
C ILE A 21 -9.75 1.52 -11.79
N TYR A 22 -10.13 2.79 -11.65
CA TYR A 22 -9.62 3.86 -12.51
C TYR A 22 -8.52 4.64 -11.81
N LYS A 23 -7.37 4.80 -12.48
CA LYS A 23 -6.22 5.58 -12.03
C LYS A 23 -6.19 6.92 -12.76
N TRP A 24 -6.03 8.04 -12.04
CA TRP A 24 -5.61 9.30 -12.66
C TRP A 24 -4.43 9.91 -11.92
N THR A 25 -3.65 10.72 -12.63
CA THR A 25 -2.46 11.39 -12.11
C THR A 25 -2.66 12.89 -12.24
N ASP A 26 -2.49 13.65 -11.16
CA ASP A 26 -2.56 15.11 -11.21
C ASP A 26 -1.27 15.74 -11.76
N SER A 27 -1.31 17.05 -12.01
CA SER A 27 -0.16 17.82 -12.52
C SER A 27 1.02 17.92 -11.55
N ASN A 28 0.88 17.40 -10.33
CA ASN A 28 1.91 17.34 -9.30
C ASN A 28 2.50 15.93 -9.14
N GLY A 29 2.09 14.96 -9.99
CA GLY A 29 2.58 13.58 -9.95
C GLY A 29 1.88 12.68 -8.92
N ASN A 30 0.80 13.14 -8.29
CA ASN A 30 0.05 12.33 -7.33
C ASN A 30 -0.95 11.44 -8.05
N VAL A 31 -0.93 10.16 -7.71
CA VAL A 31 -1.78 9.14 -8.31
C VAL A 31 -2.98 8.87 -7.42
N TYR A 32 -4.18 8.98 -7.98
CA TYR A 32 -5.46 8.72 -7.32
C TYR A 32 -6.19 7.55 -7.97
N PHE A 33 -6.90 6.76 -7.18
CA PHE A 33 -7.70 5.62 -7.63
C PHE A 33 -9.18 5.82 -7.24
N SER A 34 -10.12 5.59 -8.16
CA SER A 34 -11.57 5.71 -7.91
C SER A 34 -12.35 4.69 -8.75
N ASP A 35 -13.48 4.24 -8.21
CA ASP A 35 -14.40 3.28 -8.83
C ASP A 35 -15.66 3.95 -9.43
N LYS A 36 -15.64 5.27 -9.69
CA LYS A 36 -16.80 6.02 -10.22
C LYS A 36 -16.46 6.88 -11.45
N PRO A 37 -17.23 6.79 -12.56
CA PRO A 37 -16.98 7.56 -13.79
C PRO A 37 -17.39 9.04 -13.66
N HIS A 38 -16.74 9.93 -14.41
CA HIS A 38 -17.09 11.35 -14.55
C HIS A 38 -17.36 11.74 -16.02
N PRO A 39 -18.30 12.66 -16.31
CA PRO A 39 -18.60 13.13 -17.67
C PRO A 39 -17.52 14.09 -18.21
N GLY A 40 -17.09 13.89 -19.46
CA GLY A 40 -16.16 14.80 -20.18
C GLY A 40 -14.89 14.16 -20.75
N ALA A 41 -14.80 12.83 -20.82
CA ALA A 41 -13.61 12.15 -21.34
C ALA A 41 -13.49 12.29 -22.87
N GLU A 42 -12.41 12.92 -23.32
CA GLU A 42 -11.98 12.93 -24.72
C GLU A 42 -11.03 11.75 -24.97
N LYS A 43 -11.17 11.11 -26.14
CA LYS A 43 -10.48 9.87 -26.50
C LYS A 43 -9.04 10.20 -26.91
N ILE A 44 -8.06 9.77 -26.12
CA ILE A 44 -6.63 9.83 -26.49
C ILE A 44 -6.20 8.40 -26.84
N GLU A 45 -5.74 8.21 -28.09
CA GLU A 45 -5.04 7.00 -28.51
C GLU A 45 -3.62 7.04 -27.93
N LEU A 46 -3.32 6.12 -27.00
CA LEU A 46 -1.97 5.98 -26.48
C LEU A 46 -1.09 5.28 -27.53
N PRO A 47 0.11 5.80 -27.84
CA PRO A 47 1.08 5.06 -28.62
C PRO A 47 1.50 3.78 -27.87
N GLU A 48 1.89 2.75 -28.65
CA GLU A 48 2.20 1.42 -28.15
C GLU A 48 3.20 1.46 -26.99
N VAL A 49 2.85 0.70 -25.95
CA VAL A 49 3.65 0.46 -24.77
C VAL A 49 5.03 -0.05 -25.19
N GLN A 50 6.08 0.71 -24.88
CA GLN A 50 7.44 0.20 -24.88
C GLN A 50 7.55 -0.87 -23.79
N THR A 51 7.30 -2.12 -24.17
CA THR A 51 7.59 -3.28 -23.33
C THR A 51 9.10 -3.44 -23.26
N PHE A 52 9.70 -3.07 -22.12
CA PHE A 52 11.02 -3.57 -21.78
C PHE A 52 10.91 -5.09 -21.56
N SER A 53 11.41 -5.86 -22.52
CA SER A 53 11.61 -7.29 -22.39
C SER A 53 12.81 -7.53 -21.47
N SER A 54 12.59 -8.17 -20.33
CA SER A 54 13.70 -8.75 -19.56
C SER A 54 14.38 -9.81 -20.43
N PRO A 55 15.72 -9.88 -20.49
CA PRO A 55 16.40 -10.94 -21.23
C PRO A 55 15.91 -12.29 -20.71
N ALA A 56 15.41 -13.14 -21.60
CA ALA A 56 15.08 -14.52 -21.26
C ALA A 56 16.35 -15.21 -20.75
N PRO A 57 16.34 -15.85 -19.57
CA PRO A 57 17.44 -16.70 -19.18
C PRO A 57 17.48 -17.90 -20.14
N SER A 58 18.60 -18.04 -20.84
CA SER A 58 18.93 -19.24 -21.61
C SER A 58 18.76 -20.46 -20.70
N SER A 59 17.90 -21.39 -21.11
CA SER A 59 17.83 -22.71 -20.50
C SER A 59 19.04 -23.51 -20.95
N GLU A 60 20.10 -23.49 -20.16
CA GLU A 60 21.10 -24.54 -20.18
C GLU A 60 20.77 -25.53 -19.06
N SER A 61 20.14 -26.62 -19.48
CA SER A 61 20.01 -27.83 -18.68
C SER A 61 21.36 -28.53 -18.60
N SER A 62 21.86 -28.69 -17.36
CA SER A 62 22.54 -29.88 -16.83
C SER A 62 23.79 -29.52 -16.03
N ALA A 63 23.68 -29.59 -14.71
CA ALA A 63 24.39 -30.58 -13.92
C ALA A 63 23.89 -30.47 -12.48
N ALA A 64 23.45 -31.60 -11.93
CA ALA A 64 23.23 -31.74 -10.51
C ALA A 64 24.53 -31.41 -9.77
N MET A 65 24.59 -30.23 -9.17
CA MET A 65 25.54 -29.94 -8.11
C MET A 65 24.71 -29.79 -6.84
N GLN A 66 24.96 -30.72 -5.95
CA GLN A 66 24.43 -30.82 -4.61
C GLN A 66 24.83 -29.54 -3.86
N GLN A 67 23.99 -28.51 -3.95
CA GLN A 67 24.19 -27.28 -3.22
C GLN A 67 23.78 -27.57 -1.78
N GLU A 68 24.77 -27.78 -0.93
CA GLU A 68 24.61 -27.61 0.51
C GLU A 68 23.80 -26.34 0.74
N ALA A 69 22.71 -26.48 1.49
CA ALA A 69 21.90 -25.36 1.96
C ALA A 69 22.75 -24.52 2.92
N ILE A 70 23.65 -23.73 2.34
CA ILE A 70 24.16 -22.54 3.00
C ILE A 70 22.95 -21.62 2.99
N GLU A 71 22.28 -21.53 4.14
CA GLU A 71 21.32 -20.46 4.42
C GLU A 71 22.05 -19.14 4.19
N ALA A 72 22.00 -18.66 2.95
CA ALA A 72 22.49 -17.35 2.60
C ALA A 72 21.57 -16.39 3.33
N SER A 73 22.00 -15.96 4.52
CA SER A 73 21.40 -14.86 5.25
C SER A 73 21.50 -13.65 4.33
N THR A 74 20.47 -13.43 3.53
CA THR A 74 20.33 -12.21 2.75
C THR A 74 20.31 -11.08 3.77
N ASP A 75 21.39 -10.32 3.83
CA ASP A 75 21.43 -9.14 4.67
C ASP A 75 20.56 -8.09 4.01
N TYR A 76 19.41 -7.85 4.62
CA TYR A 76 18.49 -6.81 4.19
C TYR A 76 18.89 -5.48 4.80
N ALA A 77 19.16 -4.50 3.93
CA ALA A 77 19.21 -3.10 4.29
C ALA A 77 17.78 -2.52 4.17
N MET A 78 17.25 -2.00 5.28
CA MET A 78 15.89 -1.45 5.33
C MET A 78 15.88 -0.08 5.99
N THR A 79 15.26 0.90 5.32
CA THR A 79 15.15 2.27 5.81
C THR A 79 13.77 2.84 5.47
N ILE A 80 13.19 3.64 6.37
CA ILE A 80 11.97 4.39 6.10
C ILE A 80 12.34 5.67 5.34
N LEU A 81 11.84 5.84 4.11
CA LEU A 81 12.07 7.02 3.26
C LEU A 81 11.09 8.16 3.59
N ALA A 82 9.86 7.79 3.92
CA ALA A 82 8.83 8.72 4.36
C ALA A 82 7.97 8.03 5.42
N PRO A 83 7.53 8.70 6.48
CA PRO A 83 7.93 10.06 6.87
C PRO A 83 9.43 10.14 7.23
N LYS A 84 9.99 11.34 7.18
CA LYS A 84 11.35 11.60 7.70
C LYS A 84 11.35 11.60 9.21
N ASP A 85 12.53 11.38 9.80
CA ASP A 85 12.68 11.53 11.25
C ASP A 85 12.31 12.95 11.71
N GLN A 86 11.57 13.01 12.80
CA GLN A 86 10.98 14.20 13.41
C GLN A 86 10.00 14.97 12.52
N GLU A 87 9.45 14.35 11.47
CA GLU A 87 8.51 15.02 10.58
C GLU A 87 7.19 15.36 11.30
N THR A 88 6.73 16.60 11.09
CA THR A 88 5.44 17.07 11.61
C THR A 88 4.35 16.89 10.56
N ILE A 89 3.39 16.02 10.85
CA ILE A 89 2.28 15.70 9.96
C ILE A 89 1.01 16.41 10.46
N ARG A 90 0.42 17.24 9.59
CA ARG A 90 -0.84 17.94 9.87
C ARG A 90 -1.99 17.31 9.11
N ASN A 91 -2.68 16.36 9.72
CA ASN A 91 -3.77 15.64 9.08
C ASN A 91 -4.94 15.40 10.04
N ASN A 92 -6.15 15.86 9.68
CA ASN A 92 -7.35 15.74 10.51
C ASN A 92 -7.84 14.30 10.69
N GLN A 93 -7.63 13.44 9.70
CA GLN A 93 -7.99 12.02 9.72
C GLN A 93 -6.92 11.15 10.41
N GLY A 94 -5.77 11.72 10.77
CA GLY A 94 -4.64 10.97 11.31
C GLY A 94 -4.05 10.02 10.27
N TYR A 95 -4.00 10.45 9.00
CA TYR A 95 -3.38 9.69 7.93
C TYR A 95 -1.85 9.88 7.94
N VAL A 96 -1.11 8.78 7.80
CA VAL A 96 0.35 8.78 7.61
C VAL A 96 0.71 7.74 6.54
N ALA A 97 1.37 8.17 5.48
CA ALA A 97 1.94 7.28 4.48
C ALA A 97 3.38 6.91 4.88
N VAL A 98 3.66 5.61 4.97
CA VAL A 98 4.99 5.09 5.29
C VAL A 98 5.55 4.39 4.06
N ASN A 99 6.66 4.90 3.54
CA ASN A 99 7.38 4.35 2.39
C ASN A 99 8.71 3.78 2.86
N VAL A 100 8.97 2.53 2.50
CA VAL A 100 10.14 1.77 2.93
C VAL A 100 11.04 1.50 1.73
N GLN A 101 12.33 1.76 1.88
CA GLN A 101 13.37 1.26 0.99
C GLN A 101 13.87 -0.08 1.54
N LEU A 102 13.98 -1.07 0.66
CA LEU A 102 14.50 -2.38 0.99
C LEU A 102 15.48 -2.84 -0.10
N GLU A 103 16.68 -3.22 0.32
CA GLU A 103 17.72 -3.76 -0.56
C GLU A 103 18.29 -5.06 0.05
N PRO A 104 18.33 -6.18 -0.68
CA PRO A 104 17.71 -6.40 -2.00
C PRO A 104 16.17 -6.35 -1.93
N SER A 105 15.50 -6.40 -3.08
CA SER A 105 14.02 -6.38 -3.12
C SER A 105 13.42 -7.54 -2.32
N LEU A 106 12.20 -7.32 -1.83
CA LEU A 106 11.50 -8.28 -0.97
C LEU A 106 11.34 -9.63 -1.67
N LYS A 107 11.80 -10.71 -1.03
CA LYS A 107 11.58 -12.08 -1.52
C LYS A 107 10.10 -12.44 -1.44
N ALA A 108 9.65 -13.37 -2.29
CA ALA A 108 8.23 -13.72 -2.44
C ALA A 108 7.55 -14.20 -1.15
N ASN A 109 8.30 -14.86 -0.26
CA ASN A 109 7.77 -15.42 0.98
C ASN A 109 7.96 -14.51 2.20
N ASP A 110 8.79 -13.47 2.07
CA ASP A 110 9.04 -12.51 3.13
C ASP A 110 7.99 -11.41 3.09
N LYS A 111 7.62 -10.90 4.28
CA LYS A 111 6.60 -9.88 4.43
C LYS A 111 7.09 -8.77 5.34
N LEU A 112 6.52 -7.59 5.19
CA LEU A 112 6.79 -6.42 5.99
C LEU A 112 5.61 -6.13 6.92
N GLN A 113 5.90 -5.71 8.14
CA GLN A 113 4.89 -5.33 9.13
C GLN A 113 5.30 -4.03 9.82
N ILE A 114 4.33 -3.13 10.03
CA ILE A 114 4.57 -1.88 10.76
C ILE A 114 4.62 -2.17 12.26
N ILE A 115 5.60 -1.56 12.91
CA ILE A 115 5.62 -1.35 14.35
C ILE A 115 5.30 0.11 14.62
N PHE A 116 4.23 0.34 15.37
CA PHE A 116 3.76 1.66 15.77
C PHE A 116 3.77 1.74 17.29
N ASP A 117 4.53 2.69 17.85
CA ASP A 117 4.71 2.86 19.31
C ASP A 117 5.10 1.56 20.03
N GLY A 118 6.02 0.81 19.43
CA GLY A 118 6.53 -0.46 19.95
C GLY A 118 5.57 -1.65 19.79
N LYS A 119 4.44 -1.48 19.11
CA LYS A 119 3.45 -2.56 18.88
C LYS A 119 3.28 -2.86 17.40
N ALA A 120 3.16 -4.13 17.07
CA ALA A 120 2.83 -4.54 15.71
C ALA A 120 1.44 -4.03 15.31
N LEU A 121 1.37 -3.39 14.15
CA LEU A 121 0.16 -2.79 13.60
C LEU A 121 -0.18 -3.43 12.26
N GLY A 122 -1.40 -3.97 12.17
CA GLY A 122 -1.86 -4.69 10.99
C GLY A 122 -1.21 -6.06 10.83
N LYS A 123 -1.52 -6.71 9.71
CA LYS A 123 -0.93 -8.01 9.34
C LYS A 123 0.33 -7.80 8.50
N PRO A 124 1.27 -8.75 8.47
CA PRO A 124 2.39 -8.71 7.53
C PRO A 124 1.91 -8.71 6.07
N GLN A 125 2.53 -7.89 5.23
CA GLN A 125 2.18 -7.67 3.83
C GLN A 125 3.42 -7.64 2.93
N ALA A 126 3.29 -8.07 1.68
CA ALA A 126 4.36 -8.00 0.68
C ALA A 126 4.40 -6.64 -0.05
N THR A 127 4.29 -5.54 0.70
CA THR A 127 4.32 -4.15 0.18
C THR A 127 5.34 -3.34 0.96
N THR A 128 5.97 -2.38 0.30
CA THR A 128 6.87 -1.40 0.91
C THR A 128 6.18 -0.07 1.24
N VAL A 129 4.89 0.06 0.89
CA VAL A 129 4.09 1.26 1.14
C VAL A 129 2.93 0.91 2.05
N PHE A 130 2.80 1.64 3.16
CA PHE A 130 1.75 1.45 4.16
C PHE A 130 0.97 2.74 4.39
N ALA A 131 -0.35 2.61 4.51
CA ALA A 131 -1.25 3.70 4.83
C ALA A 131 -1.79 3.52 6.26
N LEU A 132 -1.27 4.31 7.18
CA LEU A 132 -1.75 4.38 8.55
C LEU A 132 -2.92 5.36 8.63
N GLN A 133 -3.94 5.00 9.40
CA GLN A 133 -5.14 5.81 9.59
C GLN A 133 -5.48 5.90 11.07
N ASN A 134 -6.27 6.91 11.44
CA ASN A 134 -6.72 7.13 12.81
C ASN A 134 -5.56 7.34 13.81
N ILE A 135 -4.39 7.78 13.34
CA ILE A 135 -3.26 8.10 14.22
C ILE A 135 -3.62 9.31 15.07
N ASN A 136 -3.54 9.15 16.38
CA ASN A 136 -3.87 10.20 17.33
C ASN A 136 -2.90 11.38 17.23
N ARG A 137 -3.27 12.53 17.80
CA ARG A 137 -2.34 13.65 17.92
C ARG A 137 -1.24 13.31 18.92
N GLY A 138 -0.03 13.80 18.69
CA GLY A 138 1.10 13.60 19.60
C GLY A 138 2.36 13.13 18.89
N SER A 139 3.34 12.72 19.69
CA SER A 139 4.57 12.09 19.20
C SER A 139 4.34 10.58 19.07
N HIS A 140 4.76 10.03 17.93
CA HIS A 140 4.64 8.61 17.63
C HIS A 140 5.93 8.09 17.01
N THR A 141 6.21 6.82 17.23
CA THR A 141 7.38 6.13 16.67
C THR A 141 6.92 5.06 15.68
N ILE A 142 7.61 4.98 14.56
CA ILE A 142 7.31 4.05 13.46
C ILE A 142 8.59 3.29 13.13
N ALA A 143 8.49 1.96 13.09
CA ALA A 143 9.50 1.08 12.53
C ALA A 143 8.84 0.04 11.64
N VAL A 144 9.63 -0.66 10.84
CA VAL A 144 9.15 -1.75 9.98
C VAL A 144 9.95 -3.00 10.31
N GLN A 145 9.24 -4.13 10.43
CA GLN A 145 9.83 -5.45 10.62
C GLN A 145 9.66 -6.29 9.36
N LEU A 146 10.73 -6.99 9.01
CA LEU A 146 10.70 -8.08 8.03
C LEU A 146 10.40 -9.37 8.77
N VAL A 147 9.36 -10.07 8.33
CA VAL A 147 8.96 -11.38 8.84
C VAL A 147 9.02 -12.42 7.73
N ASN A 148 9.47 -13.62 8.08
CA ASN A 148 9.47 -14.76 7.16
C ASN A 148 8.05 -15.38 7.04
N GLU A 149 7.95 -16.45 6.26
CA GLU A 149 6.70 -17.20 6.07
C GLU A 149 6.19 -17.84 7.38
N GLN A 150 7.11 -18.21 8.27
CA GLN A 150 6.85 -18.82 9.58
C GLN A 150 6.38 -17.79 10.62
N GLY A 151 6.52 -16.49 10.34
CA GLY A 151 6.18 -15.39 11.24
C GLY A 151 7.32 -14.93 12.15
N ASP A 152 8.54 -15.43 11.96
CA ASP A 152 9.72 -14.99 12.69
C ASP A 152 10.24 -13.67 12.13
N VAL A 153 10.69 -12.78 13.02
CA VAL A 153 11.27 -11.48 12.64
C VAL A 153 12.72 -11.69 12.20
N LEU A 154 12.99 -11.42 10.92
CA LEU A 154 14.33 -11.51 10.33
C LEU A 154 15.14 -10.22 10.54
N LYS A 155 14.47 -9.06 10.46
CA LYS A 155 15.12 -7.74 10.54
C LYS A 155 14.12 -6.69 11.01
N THR A 156 14.61 -5.65 11.68
CA THR A 156 13.85 -4.45 12.03
C THR A 156 14.59 -3.23 11.51
N SER A 157 13.87 -2.28 10.89
CA SER A 157 14.43 -1.00 10.46
C SER A 157 14.80 -0.11 11.66
N PRO A 158 15.63 0.92 11.46
CA PRO A 158 15.66 2.05 12.38
C PRO A 158 14.25 2.63 12.59
N SER A 159 14.00 3.13 13.79
CA SER A 159 12.74 3.81 14.12
C SER A 159 12.79 5.28 13.71
N VAL A 160 11.66 5.79 13.23
CA VAL A 160 11.42 7.20 12.89
C VAL A 160 10.39 7.77 13.86
N THR A 161 10.66 8.95 14.39
CA THR A 161 9.70 9.69 15.23
C THR A 161 8.93 10.68 14.37
N ILE A 162 7.62 10.78 14.56
CA ILE A 162 6.77 11.79 13.92
C ILE A 162 5.96 12.57 14.95
N PHE A 163 5.50 13.74 14.55
CA PHE A 163 4.59 14.58 15.34
C PHE A 163 3.27 14.79 14.59
N MET A 164 2.20 14.15 15.06
CA MET A 164 0.87 14.27 14.46
C MET A 164 0.10 15.45 15.09
N HIS A 165 -0.34 16.38 14.24
CA HIS A 165 -1.21 17.49 14.59
C HIS A 165 -2.53 17.39 13.84
N ARG A 166 -3.64 17.37 14.57
CA ARG A 166 -4.99 17.51 13.97
C ARG A 166 -5.43 18.96 14.07
N PRO A 167 -5.63 19.69 12.94
CA PRO A 167 -6.18 21.03 12.98
C PRO A 167 -7.57 21.01 13.61
N ARG A 168 -7.88 22.05 14.40
CA ARG A 168 -9.24 22.28 14.91
C ARG A 168 -10.04 22.88 13.75
N VAL A 169 -11.15 22.27 13.38
CA VAL A 169 -12.08 22.87 12.42
C VAL A 169 -13.10 23.65 13.23
N GLY A 170 -13.17 24.98 13.06
CA GLY A 170 -14.25 25.80 13.64
C GLY A 170 -13.89 26.72 14.81
N MET A 171 -12.82 27.53 14.71
CA MET A 171 -12.76 28.78 15.49
C MET A 171 -13.35 29.89 14.62
N VAL A 172 -14.67 30.10 14.68
CA VAL A 172 -15.25 31.36 14.19
C VAL A 172 -14.68 32.49 15.05
N PRO A 173 -14.04 33.52 14.46
CA PRO A 173 -13.74 34.73 15.20
C PRO A 173 -15.07 35.22 15.78
N GLN A 174 -15.15 35.36 17.11
CA GLN A 174 -16.27 36.06 17.73
C GLN A 174 -16.33 37.44 17.08
N THR A 175 -17.31 37.65 16.20
CA THR A 175 -17.58 38.95 15.63
C THR A 175 -18.01 39.82 16.81
N ARG A 176 -17.09 40.69 17.26
CA ARG A 176 -17.38 41.69 18.29
C ARG A 176 -18.61 42.46 17.79
N PRO A 177 -19.75 42.46 18.51
CA PRO A 177 -20.90 43.25 18.08
C PRO A 177 -20.46 44.71 18.01
N SER A 178 -20.70 45.35 16.87
CA SER A 178 -20.48 46.78 16.70
C SER A 178 -21.35 47.51 17.69
N GLN A 179 -20.73 48.15 18.69
CA GLN A 179 -21.43 49.14 19.50
C GLN A 179 -21.62 50.37 18.60
N THR A 180 -22.84 50.56 18.12
CA THR A 180 -23.25 51.79 17.45
C THR A 180 -23.74 52.77 18.54
N PRO A 181 -23.31 54.05 18.51
CA PRO A 181 -23.69 55.06 19.50
C PRO A 181 -25.17 55.46 19.44
#